data_AF-A0AAE7B162-F1
#
_entry.id   AF-A0AAE7B162-F1
#
_cell.length_a   1.000
_cell.length_b   1.000
_cell.length_c   1.000
_cell.angle_alpha   90.00
_cell.angle_beta   90.00
_cell.angle_gamma   90.00
#
_symmetry.space_group_name_H-M   'P 1'
#
loop_
_entity.id
_entity.type
_entity.pdbx_description
1 polymer ?
#
loop_
_entity_poly.entity_id
_entity_poly.type
_entity_poly.pdbx_seq_one_letter_code
_entity_poly.pdbx_strand_id
1 'polypeptide(L)'
;MVWHSSESSILNREISFLAILEIIFAISLYWGIAVYYDFYLHIITSIFIAPFLLLKSEYSIKFVLDKFSKVFFNKKVFLFCKSNIKFDIFIFLLFFAIYFFFFLNKEMSFNTIILLSLTFFFSLIYLSDIFPIIFYATLFKISATTKYFFIGIRNISLNWIYSCFILDIYKTPEIIVNIEEDYRISNDIKISFFVKNIKDEKSLYIFFNRIVITFILYLFALFYRFSIKSTFWFYIPLLFLVKTPSIIEDNSQKVGEFLSSLYETYLAKWRFILALVTLLGFIYSYFNYVDFMNLNIPFTQFLILFYIDISNFEIWRIFQLSIVLSTIFIFLGSNAIRVPKISNNLELKKDLKILIIFYLNIFRNWVSFFYFSSAFLYLFFYFDGINTMYLPMGIKSFLLTIYNFIMYKPFN
;
A
#
# COMPACT_ATOMS: atom_id res chain seq x y z
N MET A 1 -17.79 -6.47 -12.72
CA MET A 1 -16.35 -6.21 -12.96
C MET A 1 -16.28 -5.51 -14.29
N VAL A 2 -15.62 -4.36 -14.34
CA VAL A 2 -15.59 -3.46 -15.50
C VAL A 2 -14.18 -3.33 -16.05
N TRP A 3 -14.04 -3.00 -17.32
CA TRP A 3 -12.73 -2.79 -17.94
C TRP A 3 -12.02 -1.56 -17.37
N HIS A 4 -12.74 -0.44 -17.25
CA HIS A 4 -12.27 0.81 -16.66
C HIS A 4 -13.34 1.42 -15.75
N SER A 5 -12.93 2.34 -14.89
CA SER A 5 -13.79 3.03 -13.95
C SER A 5 -14.56 4.15 -14.66
N SER A 6 -15.83 4.27 -14.31
CA SER A 6 -16.76 5.33 -14.70
C SER A 6 -17.47 5.81 -13.44
N GLU A 7 -18.09 7.00 -13.47
CA GLU A 7 -18.80 7.52 -12.29
C GLU A 7 -19.88 6.54 -11.81
N SER A 8 -20.63 5.93 -12.73
CA SER A 8 -21.62 4.89 -12.41
C SER A 8 -21.01 3.63 -11.80
N SER A 9 -19.88 3.14 -12.33
CA SER A 9 -19.24 1.93 -11.80
C SER A 9 -18.59 2.16 -10.44
N ILE A 10 -18.06 3.36 -10.19
CA ILE A 10 -17.49 3.76 -8.90
C ILE A 10 -18.59 3.82 -7.84
N LEU A 11 -19.75 4.39 -8.17
CA LEU A 11 -20.92 4.44 -7.27
C LEU A 11 -21.42 3.03 -6.92
N ASN A 12 -21.45 2.12 -7.91
CA ASN A 12 -21.83 0.71 -7.74
C ASN A 12 -20.74 -0.14 -7.07
N ARG A 13 -19.57 0.43 -6.77
CA ARG A 13 -18.40 -0.24 -6.17
C ARG A 13 -17.89 -1.44 -6.99
N GLU A 14 -17.98 -1.34 -8.30
CA GLU A 14 -17.53 -2.41 -9.18
C GLU A 14 -16.00 -2.42 -9.31
N ILE A 15 -15.42 -3.62 -9.30
CA ILE A 15 -13.98 -3.81 -9.47
C ILE A 15 -13.60 -3.48 -10.93
N SER A 16 -12.59 -2.62 -11.09
CA SER A 16 -11.97 -2.29 -12.38
C SER A 16 -10.80 -3.24 -12.68
N PHE A 17 -10.78 -3.81 -13.88
CA PHE A 17 -9.66 -4.62 -14.37
C PHE A 17 -8.40 -3.77 -14.55
N LEU A 18 -8.54 -2.55 -15.06
CA LEU A 18 -7.43 -1.60 -15.19
C LEU A 18 -6.81 -1.28 -13.83
N ALA A 19 -7.62 -1.17 -12.77
CA ALA A 19 -7.12 -0.96 -11.43
C ALA A 19 -6.22 -2.12 -10.94
N ILE A 20 -6.51 -3.36 -11.34
CA ILE A 20 -5.69 -4.55 -11.07
C ILE A 20 -4.36 -4.49 -11.83
N LEU A 21 -4.40 -4.12 -13.13
CA LEU A 21 -3.18 -3.94 -13.92
C LEU A 21 -2.29 -2.85 -13.32
N GLU A 22 -2.87 -1.76 -12.81
CA GLU A 22 -2.14 -0.72 -12.10
C GLU A 22 -1.48 -1.22 -10.81
N ILE A 23 -2.07 -2.18 -10.09
CA ILE A 23 -1.43 -2.79 -8.93
C ILE A 23 -0.18 -3.55 -9.36
N ILE A 24 -0.30 -4.40 -10.39
CA ILE A 24 0.84 -5.17 -10.91
C ILE A 24 1.93 -4.21 -11.37
N PHE A 25 1.57 -3.21 -12.16
CA PHE A 25 2.49 -2.18 -12.64
C PHE A 25 3.17 -1.42 -11.49
N ALA A 26 2.40 -0.96 -10.48
CA ALA A 26 2.95 -0.22 -9.36
C ALA A 26 3.89 -1.07 -8.50
N ILE A 27 3.55 -2.35 -8.26
CA ILE A 27 4.43 -3.29 -7.56
C ILE A 27 5.72 -3.50 -8.36
N SER A 28 5.61 -3.82 -9.65
CA SER A 28 6.77 -4.03 -10.53
C SER A 28 7.65 -2.79 -10.63
N LEU A 29 7.08 -1.60 -10.71
CA LEU A 29 7.83 -0.35 -10.78
C LEU A 29 8.55 -0.07 -9.46
N TYR A 30 7.87 -0.19 -8.31
CA TYR A 30 8.49 0.09 -7.02
C TYR A 30 9.57 -0.93 -6.66
N TRP A 31 9.31 -2.23 -6.85
CA TRP A 31 10.31 -3.26 -6.63
C TRP A 31 11.42 -3.23 -7.69
N GLY A 32 11.11 -2.90 -8.94
CA GLY A 32 12.10 -2.73 -10.00
C GLY A 32 13.09 -1.62 -9.67
N ILE A 33 12.62 -0.47 -9.19
CA ILE A 33 13.49 0.61 -8.71
C ILE A 33 14.33 0.13 -7.52
N ALA A 34 13.72 -0.60 -6.57
CA ALA A 34 14.43 -1.06 -5.39
C ALA A 34 15.55 -2.05 -5.73
N VAL A 35 15.27 -3.03 -6.58
CA VAL A 35 16.24 -4.08 -6.99
C VAL A 35 17.32 -3.53 -7.92
N TYR A 36 16.97 -2.60 -8.82
CA TYR A 36 17.93 -2.08 -9.80
C TYR A 36 18.87 -1.02 -9.20
N TYR A 37 18.39 -0.21 -8.26
CA TYR A 37 19.15 0.90 -7.67
C TYR A 37 19.57 0.67 -6.21
N ASP A 38 19.29 -0.51 -5.64
CA ASP A 38 19.44 -0.82 -4.21
C ASP A 38 18.82 0.24 -3.28
N PHE A 39 17.75 0.90 -3.74
CA PHE A 39 17.12 2.01 -3.04
C PHE A 39 15.75 1.59 -2.52
N TYR A 40 15.63 1.31 -1.22
CA TYR A 40 14.38 0.79 -0.64
C TYR A 40 13.52 1.86 0.04
N LEU A 41 14.00 3.10 0.11
CA LEU A 41 13.39 4.18 0.88
C LEU A 41 11.99 4.56 0.38
N HIS A 42 11.75 4.51 -0.93
CA HIS A 42 10.43 4.78 -1.49
C HIS A 42 9.39 3.73 -1.10
N ILE A 43 9.78 2.46 -0.94
CA ILE A 43 8.88 1.39 -0.45
C ILE A 43 8.55 1.63 1.02
N ILE A 44 9.57 1.87 1.85
CA ILE A 44 9.41 2.09 3.28
C ILE A 44 8.55 3.33 3.55
N THR A 45 8.87 4.44 2.89
CA THR A 45 8.06 5.67 3.01
C THR A 45 6.62 5.45 2.55
N SER A 46 6.39 4.65 1.50
CA SER A 46 5.03 4.28 1.07
C SER A 46 4.29 3.49 2.15
N ILE A 47 4.94 2.55 2.84
CA ILE A 47 4.37 1.77 3.96
C ILE A 47 4.07 2.66 5.18
N PHE A 48 4.83 3.73 5.40
CA PHE A 48 4.52 4.65 6.51
C PHE A 48 3.50 5.73 6.14
N ILE A 49 3.40 6.10 4.87
CA ILE A 49 2.50 7.17 4.38
C ILE A 49 1.11 6.62 4.03
N ALA A 50 1.01 5.40 3.51
CA ALA A 50 -0.26 4.80 3.12
C ALA A 50 -1.33 4.67 4.25
N PRO A 51 -1.01 4.54 5.56
CA PRO A 51 -2.04 4.57 6.60
C PRO A 51 -2.78 5.91 6.62
N PHE A 52 -2.10 7.04 6.35
CA PHE A 52 -2.74 8.35 6.29
C PHE A 52 -3.74 8.47 5.13
N LEU A 53 -3.57 7.66 4.08
CA LEU A 53 -4.49 7.54 2.95
C LEU A 53 -5.70 6.67 3.25
N LEU A 54 -5.46 5.59 3.98
CA LEU A 54 -6.46 4.58 4.25
C LEU A 54 -7.33 4.95 5.45
N LEU A 55 -6.84 5.77 6.39
CA LEU A 55 -7.58 6.24 7.57
C LEU A 55 -8.56 7.40 7.27
N LYS A 56 -9.10 7.47 6.04
CA LYS A 56 -10.09 8.48 5.67
C LYS A 56 -11.50 8.10 6.13
N SER A 57 -12.21 9.10 6.63
CA SER A 57 -13.65 9.08 6.90
C SER A 57 -14.28 10.33 6.29
N GLU A 58 -15.60 10.32 6.08
CA GLU A 58 -16.34 11.50 5.60
C GLU A 58 -16.05 12.73 6.47
N TYR A 59 -15.98 12.55 7.79
CA TYR A 59 -15.60 13.61 8.74
C TYR A 59 -14.19 14.14 8.52
N SER A 60 -13.21 13.24 8.30
CA SER A 60 -11.83 13.65 8.04
C SER A 60 -11.69 14.40 6.71
N ILE A 61 -12.41 13.96 5.67
CA ILE A 61 -12.38 14.59 4.35
C ILE A 61 -12.98 15.99 4.44
N LYS A 62 -14.16 16.11 5.08
CA LYS A 62 -14.81 17.40 5.32
C LYS A 62 -13.93 18.34 6.14
N PHE A 63 -13.26 17.84 7.18
CA PHE A 63 -12.34 18.64 7.99
C PHE A 63 -11.16 19.18 7.15
N VAL A 64 -10.56 18.34 6.30
CA VAL A 64 -9.47 18.78 5.41
C VAL A 64 -9.99 19.84 4.43
N LEU A 65 -11.13 19.60 3.77
CA LEU A 65 -11.74 20.56 2.84
C LEU A 65 -12.10 21.88 3.54
N ASP A 66 -12.63 21.86 4.76
CA ASP A 66 -12.97 23.06 5.53
C ASP A 66 -11.73 23.86 5.95
N LYS A 67 -10.65 23.19 6.37
CA LYS A 67 -9.39 23.86 6.75
C LYS A 67 -8.65 24.38 5.53
N PHE A 68 -8.59 23.59 4.48
CA PHE A 68 -7.96 23.94 3.23
C PHE A 68 -8.68 25.10 2.55
N SER A 69 -10.02 25.02 2.44
CA SER A 69 -10.81 26.12 1.89
C SER A 69 -10.60 27.40 2.68
N LYS A 70 -10.56 27.40 4.02
CA LYS A 70 -10.27 28.61 4.83
C LYS A 70 -8.90 29.24 4.55
N VAL A 71 -7.85 28.45 4.36
CA VAL A 71 -6.50 28.97 4.08
C VAL A 71 -6.39 29.55 2.67
N PHE A 72 -7.08 28.94 1.71
CA PHE A 72 -7.06 29.34 0.31
C PHE A 72 -8.30 30.16 -0.11
N PHE A 73 -9.20 30.50 0.83
CA PHE A 73 -10.37 31.34 0.60
C PHE A 73 -9.88 32.74 0.20
N ASN A 74 -10.35 33.24 -0.94
CA ASN A 74 -9.95 34.53 -1.54
C ASN A 74 -8.49 34.69 -1.98
N LYS A 75 -7.58 33.74 -1.71
CA LYS A 75 -6.28 33.73 -2.39
C LYS A 75 -6.48 33.11 -3.76
N LYS A 76 -6.58 33.94 -4.81
CA LYS A 76 -6.19 33.47 -6.15
C LYS A 76 -4.72 33.09 -6.02
N VAL A 77 -4.44 31.81 -5.80
CA VAL A 77 -3.08 31.25 -5.75
C VAL A 77 -2.28 31.74 -6.97
N PHE A 78 -2.98 31.93 -8.10
CA PHE A 78 -2.44 32.41 -9.36
C PHE A 78 -2.41 33.94 -9.58
N LEU A 79 -2.88 34.79 -8.64
CA LEU A 79 -2.65 36.25 -8.77
C LEU A 79 -1.14 36.58 -8.75
N PHE A 80 -0.31 35.69 -8.21
CA PHE A 80 1.16 35.80 -8.20
C PHE A 80 1.85 35.23 -9.45
N CYS A 81 1.11 34.57 -10.36
CA CYS A 81 1.61 34.13 -11.68
C CYS A 81 1.51 35.22 -12.75
N LYS A 82 1.22 36.47 -12.35
CA LYS A 82 1.09 37.60 -13.29
C LYS A 82 2.43 38.24 -13.68
N SER A 83 3.53 37.92 -12.99
CA SER A 83 4.84 38.50 -13.32
C SER A 83 5.60 37.64 -14.33
N ASN A 84 6.02 38.23 -15.46
CA ASN A 84 6.84 37.58 -16.49
C ASN A 84 8.11 36.91 -15.91
N ILE A 85 8.61 37.42 -14.79
CA ILE A 85 9.81 36.98 -14.10
C ILE A 85 9.82 35.47 -13.81
N LYS A 86 8.69 34.86 -13.39
CA LYS A 86 8.66 33.41 -13.12
C LYS A 86 8.70 32.57 -14.40
N PHE A 87 8.24 33.09 -15.54
CA PHE A 87 8.43 32.46 -16.85
C PHE A 87 9.89 32.43 -17.24
N ASP A 88 10.54 33.59 -17.11
CA ASP A 88 11.90 33.81 -17.54
C ASP A 88 12.84 32.94 -16.71
N ILE A 89 12.54 32.80 -15.41
CA ILE A 89 13.19 31.86 -14.50
C ILE A 89 13.00 30.40 -14.94
N PHE A 90 11.79 29.99 -15.34
CA PHE A 90 11.56 28.61 -15.79
C PHE A 90 12.25 28.30 -17.12
N ILE A 91 12.16 29.20 -18.10
CA ILE A 91 12.87 29.10 -19.38
C ILE A 91 14.38 28.99 -19.12
N PHE A 92 14.91 29.81 -18.22
CA PHE A 92 16.31 29.74 -17.78
C PHE A 92 16.67 28.37 -17.18
N LEU A 93 15.81 27.80 -16.32
CA LEU A 93 16.02 26.46 -15.75
C LEU A 93 15.97 25.35 -16.81
N LEU A 94 15.11 25.45 -17.80
CA LEU A 94 14.97 24.45 -18.87
C LEU A 94 16.17 24.47 -19.83
N PHE A 95 16.61 25.66 -20.25
CA PHE A 95 17.85 25.83 -21.01
C PHE A 95 19.08 25.35 -20.20
N PHE A 96 19.07 25.56 -18.89
CA PHE A 96 20.15 25.11 -18.02
C PHE A 96 20.17 23.58 -17.82
N ALA A 97 19.02 22.92 -17.65
CA ALA A 97 18.95 21.46 -17.56
C ALA A 97 19.47 20.79 -18.85
N ILE A 98 19.17 21.39 -20.01
CA ILE A 98 19.73 20.99 -21.30
C ILE A 98 21.25 21.22 -21.31
N TYR A 99 21.74 22.39 -20.89
CA TYR A 99 23.17 22.67 -20.78
C TYR A 99 23.90 21.69 -19.84
N PHE A 100 23.32 21.38 -18.68
CA PHE A 100 23.83 20.43 -17.70
C PHE A 100 23.89 19.00 -18.26
N PHE A 101 22.86 18.56 -18.99
CA PHE A 101 22.86 17.26 -19.66
C PHE A 101 24.00 17.15 -20.69
N PHE A 102 24.31 18.24 -21.40
CA PHE A 102 25.45 18.31 -22.31
C PHE A 102 26.82 18.37 -21.60
N PHE A 103 26.87 18.89 -20.37
CA PHE A 103 28.13 19.09 -19.62
C PHE A 103 28.46 17.99 -18.59
N LEU A 104 27.56 17.04 -18.34
CA LEU A 104 27.77 15.86 -17.47
C LEU A 104 28.98 14.99 -17.88
N ASN A 105 29.53 15.19 -19.08
CA ASN A 105 30.71 14.49 -19.60
C ASN A 105 32.04 15.25 -19.39
N LYS A 106 32.08 16.37 -18.65
CA LYS A 106 33.33 17.11 -18.36
C LYS A 106 33.46 17.48 -16.88
N GLU A 107 34.71 17.64 -16.43
CA GLU A 107 35.07 18.00 -15.06
C GLU A 107 34.31 19.25 -14.55
N MET A 108 33.81 19.18 -13.32
CA MET A 108 33.06 20.25 -12.66
C MET A 108 33.98 21.45 -12.35
N SER A 109 33.72 22.60 -12.98
CA SER A 109 34.44 23.84 -12.71
C SER A 109 33.70 24.72 -11.69
N PHE A 110 34.37 25.71 -11.11
CA PHE A 110 33.73 26.66 -10.18
C PHE A 110 32.50 27.36 -10.80
N ASN A 111 32.53 27.62 -12.11
CA ASN A 111 31.42 28.18 -12.86
C ASN A 111 30.21 27.24 -12.92
N THR A 112 30.42 25.91 -13.00
CA THR A 112 29.30 24.94 -12.98
C THR A 112 28.66 24.88 -11.60
N ILE A 113 29.43 25.05 -10.51
CA ILE A 113 28.91 25.08 -9.14
C ILE A 113 28.04 26.33 -8.91
N ILE A 114 28.49 27.51 -9.33
CA ILE A 114 27.69 28.76 -9.22
C ILE A 114 26.40 28.65 -10.03
N LEU A 115 26.47 28.09 -11.23
CA LEU A 115 25.32 27.92 -12.09
C LEU A 115 24.32 26.91 -11.48
N LEU A 116 24.81 25.83 -10.85
CA LEU A 116 24.00 24.88 -10.08
C LEU A 116 23.32 25.51 -8.87
N SER A 117 24.01 26.38 -8.12
CA SER A 117 23.42 27.03 -6.95
C SER A 117 22.36 28.06 -7.33
N LEU A 118 22.58 28.84 -8.40
CA LEU A 118 21.60 29.78 -8.95
C LEU A 118 20.37 29.06 -9.47
N THR A 119 20.55 27.94 -10.17
CA THR A 119 19.42 27.16 -10.71
C THR A 119 18.64 26.44 -9.62
N PHE A 120 19.31 25.91 -8.60
CA PHE A 120 18.63 25.45 -7.40
C PHE A 120 17.81 26.57 -6.74
N PHE A 121 18.38 27.76 -6.56
CA PHE A 121 17.68 28.91 -5.98
C PHE A 121 16.46 29.35 -6.80
N PHE A 122 16.61 29.42 -8.12
CA PHE A 122 15.53 29.77 -9.04
C PHE A 122 14.44 28.71 -9.10
N SER A 123 14.80 27.42 -9.02
CA SER A 123 13.84 26.32 -8.94
C SER A 123 13.05 26.37 -7.64
N LEU A 124 13.66 26.75 -6.52
CA LEU A 124 12.99 26.94 -5.23
C LEU A 124 12.01 28.12 -5.29
N ILE A 125 12.35 29.22 -5.96
CA ILE A 125 11.45 30.35 -6.19
C ILE A 125 10.24 29.94 -7.05
N TYR A 126 10.45 29.07 -8.04
CA TYR A 126 9.35 28.58 -8.86
C TYR A 126 8.44 27.61 -8.08
N LEU A 127 9.04 26.72 -7.29
CA LEU A 127 8.33 25.75 -6.45
C LEU A 127 7.69 26.39 -5.20
N SER A 128 8.00 27.64 -4.87
CA SER A 128 7.50 28.32 -3.67
C SER A 128 5.97 28.43 -3.60
N ASP A 129 5.29 28.37 -4.75
CA ASP A 129 3.82 28.47 -4.81
C ASP A 129 3.15 27.10 -4.66
N ILE A 130 3.80 26.05 -5.16
CA ILE A 130 3.32 24.67 -5.12
C ILE A 130 3.54 24.06 -3.74
N PHE A 131 4.70 24.34 -3.14
CA PHE A 131 5.10 23.76 -1.87
C PHE A 131 4.10 24.05 -0.74
N PRO A 132 3.56 25.27 -0.56
CA PRO A 132 2.51 25.54 0.42
C PRO A 132 1.23 24.73 0.19
N ILE A 133 0.80 24.55 -1.06
CA ILE A 133 -0.39 23.76 -1.41
C ILE A 133 -0.21 22.32 -0.92
N ILE A 134 0.91 21.71 -1.30
CA ILE A 134 1.23 20.34 -0.92
C ILE A 134 1.42 20.23 0.60
N PHE A 135 2.15 21.17 1.21
CA PHE A 135 2.44 21.19 2.65
C PHE A 135 1.17 21.34 3.49
N TYR A 136 0.28 22.28 3.17
CA TYR A 136 -0.98 22.42 3.91
C TYR A 136 -1.91 21.23 3.66
N ALA A 137 -1.95 20.68 2.45
CA ALA A 137 -2.73 19.48 2.17
C ALA A 137 -2.25 18.28 3.01
N THR A 138 -0.94 18.05 3.11
CA THR A 138 -0.39 16.96 3.94
C THR A 138 -0.58 17.22 5.43
N LEU A 139 -0.31 18.45 5.90
CA LEU A 139 -0.48 18.84 7.30
C LEU A 139 -1.93 18.67 7.76
N PHE A 140 -2.91 19.11 6.95
CA PHE A 140 -4.32 18.94 7.30
C PHE A 140 -4.76 17.48 7.25
N LYS A 141 -4.23 16.66 6.34
CA LYS A 141 -4.48 15.21 6.37
C LYS A 141 -3.93 14.57 7.63
N ILE A 142 -2.71 14.91 8.04
CA ILE A 142 -2.11 14.41 9.29
C ILE A 142 -2.98 14.84 10.49
N SER A 143 -3.42 16.09 10.52
CA SER A 143 -4.32 16.58 11.58
C SER A 143 -5.69 15.88 11.58
N ALA A 144 -6.26 15.60 10.40
CA ALA A 144 -7.55 14.95 10.28
C ALA A 144 -7.50 13.47 10.69
N THR A 145 -6.45 12.77 10.26
CA THR A 145 -6.24 11.34 10.56
C THR A 145 -5.94 11.11 12.04
N THR A 146 -5.21 12.01 12.71
CA THR A 146 -5.02 11.93 14.17
C THR A 146 -6.31 12.20 14.93
N LYS A 147 -7.08 13.23 14.52
CA LYS A 147 -8.36 13.58 15.17
C LYS A 147 -9.43 12.50 15.02
N TYR A 148 -9.53 11.89 13.83
CA TYR A 148 -10.57 10.90 13.50
C TYR A 148 -10.02 9.47 13.42
N PHE A 149 -8.93 9.18 14.13
CA PHE A 149 -8.17 7.93 14.03
C PHE A 149 -9.04 6.67 14.15
N PHE A 150 -9.84 6.57 15.21
CA PHE A 150 -10.69 5.39 15.44
C PHE A 150 -11.78 5.19 14.38
N ILE A 151 -12.33 6.29 13.84
CA ILE A 151 -13.32 6.23 12.75
C ILE A 151 -12.62 5.81 11.45
N GLY A 152 -11.41 6.32 11.20
CA GLY A 152 -10.57 5.94 10.08
C GLY A 152 -10.23 4.45 10.07
N ILE A 153 -9.88 3.87 11.22
CA ILE A 153 -9.57 2.43 11.34
C ILE A 153 -10.75 1.57 10.88
N ARG A 154 -11.98 1.92 11.30
CA ARG A 154 -13.18 1.18 10.89
C ARG A 154 -13.37 1.17 9.37
N ASN A 155 -12.98 2.25 8.69
CA ASN A 155 -13.15 2.42 7.25
C ASN A 155 -11.94 1.96 6.43
N ILE A 156 -10.82 1.60 7.06
CA ILE A 156 -9.55 1.30 6.38
C ILE A 156 -9.72 0.27 5.26
N SER A 157 -10.58 -0.72 5.50
CA SER A 157 -10.78 -1.82 4.56
C SER A 157 -11.60 -1.45 3.35
N LEU A 158 -12.62 -0.60 3.53
CA LEU A 158 -13.41 -0.05 2.44
C LEU A 158 -12.57 0.93 1.62
N ASN A 159 -11.79 1.78 2.29
CA ASN A 159 -10.90 2.75 1.64
C ASN A 159 -9.81 2.09 0.82
N TRP A 160 -9.25 0.99 1.32
CA TRP A 160 -8.24 0.23 0.61
C TRP A 160 -8.82 -0.45 -0.63
N ILE A 161 -9.97 -1.13 -0.52
CA ILE A 161 -10.64 -1.74 -1.69
C ILE A 161 -10.96 -0.67 -2.73
N TYR A 162 -11.50 0.47 -2.27
CA TYR A 162 -11.81 1.58 -3.14
C TYR A 162 -10.59 2.10 -3.89
N SER A 163 -9.46 2.30 -3.19
CA SER A 163 -8.26 2.88 -3.80
C SER A 163 -7.49 1.89 -4.69
N CYS A 164 -7.50 0.61 -4.35
CA CYS A 164 -6.76 -0.43 -5.07
C CYS A 164 -7.55 -1.01 -6.25
N PHE A 165 -8.82 -1.32 -6.06
CA PHE A 165 -9.62 -2.13 -7.00
C PHE A 165 -10.72 -1.38 -7.73
N ILE A 166 -11.23 -0.26 -7.18
CA ILE A 166 -12.33 0.49 -7.78
C ILE A 166 -11.79 1.67 -8.60
N LEU A 167 -10.82 2.41 -8.04
CA LEU A 167 -10.19 3.54 -8.72
C LEU A 167 -9.08 3.11 -9.67
N ASP A 168 -9.14 3.62 -10.90
CA ASP A 168 -8.08 3.54 -11.90
C ASP A 168 -7.70 4.93 -12.45
N ILE A 169 -6.80 4.95 -13.44
CA ILE A 169 -6.20 6.14 -14.04
C ILE A 169 -7.22 7.09 -14.69
N TYR A 170 -8.43 6.61 -15.05
CA TYR A 170 -9.46 7.46 -15.63
C TYR A 170 -10.11 8.38 -14.60
N LYS A 171 -10.12 8.02 -13.31
CA LYS A 171 -10.48 8.98 -12.26
C LYS A 171 -9.27 9.87 -11.98
N THR A 172 -9.45 11.18 -12.12
CA THR A 172 -8.44 12.19 -11.82
C THR A 172 -7.78 11.94 -10.45
N PRO A 173 -6.43 11.91 -10.36
CA PRO A 173 -5.75 11.76 -9.10
C PRO A 173 -5.90 13.05 -8.29
N GLU A 174 -6.46 12.96 -7.10
CA GLU A 174 -6.76 14.11 -6.26
C GLU A 174 -5.80 14.17 -5.07
N ILE A 175 -5.21 15.35 -4.83
CA ILE A 175 -4.39 15.58 -3.64
C ILE A 175 -5.28 15.55 -2.39
N ILE A 176 -6.45 16.18 -2.42
CA ILE A 176 -7.46 16.10 -1.36
C ILE A 176 -8.69 15.43 -1.97
N VAL A 177 -9.18 14.38 -1.34
CA VAL A 177 -10.36 13.64 -1.81
C VAL A 177 -11.56 14.60 -1.90
N ASN A 178 -12.26 14.57 -3.03
CA ASN A 178 -13.41 15.41 -3.38
C ASN A 178 -13.09 16.90 -3.57
N ILE A 179 -11.82 17.25 -3.80
CA ILE A 179 -11.43 18.65 -4.07
C ILE A 179 -12.06 19.19 -5.36
N GLU A 180 -12.24 18.33 -6.37
CA GLU A 180 -12.81 18.71 -7.67
C GLU A 180 -14.29 19.14 -7.52
N GLU A 181 -15.04 18.48 -6.63
CA GLU A 181 -16.47 18.68 -6.40
C GLU A 181 -16.77 19.87 -5.47
N ASP A 182 -15.82 20.31 -4.64
CA ASP A 182 -16.06 21.36 -3.65
C ASP A 182 -16.05 22.77 -4.28
N TYR A 183 -17.21 23.45 -4.28
CA TYR A 183 -17.39 24.79 -4.84
C TYR A 183 -16.65 25.90 -4.09
N ARG A 184 -16.21 25.65 -2.85
CA ARG A 184 -15.56 26.65 -1.99
C ARG A 184 -14.08 26.83 -2.32
N ILE A 185 -13.49 25.86 -3.02
CA ILE A 185 -12.08 25.85 -3.40
C ILE A 185 -11.93 26.48 -4.78
N SER A 186 -10.92 27.32 -4.94
CA SER A 186 -10.66 27.99 -6.21
C SER A 186 -10.40 26.97 -7.33
N ASN A 187 -10.99 27.26 -8.48
CA ASN A 187 -10.84 26.46 -9.69
C ASN A 187 -9.36 26.34 -10.13
N ASP A 188 -8.52 27.30 -9.75
CA ASP A 188 -7.08 27.30 -10.04
C ASP A 188 -6.28 26.19 -9.31
N ILE A 189 -6.90 25.43 -8.41
CA ILE A 189 -6.27 24.27 -7.74
C ILE A 189 -6.82 22.95 -8.31
N LYS A 190 -7.95 23.01 -9.01
CA LYS A 190 -8.66 21.85 -9.56
C LYS A 190 -8.05 21.43 -10.89
N ILE A 191 -7.64 20.17 -10.99
CA ILE A 191 -7.00 19.61 -12.18
C ILE A 191 -7.99 19.61 -13.36
N SER A 192 -9.27 19.31 -13.10
CA SER A 192 -10.28 19.26 -14.17
C SER A 192 -10.55 20.62 -14.83
N PHE A 193 -10.44 21.70 -14.06
CA PHE A 193 -10.62 23.06 -14.58
C PHE A 193 -9.50 23.45 -15.55
N PHE A 194 -8.25 23.08 -15.23
CA PHE A 194 -7.14 23.33 -16.15
C PHE A 194 -7.33 22.59 -17.47
N VAL A 195 -7.67 21.29 -17.45
CA VAL A 195 -7.86 20.51 -18.67
C VAL A 195 -8.94 21.12 -19.58
N LYS A 196 -10.03 21.64 -18.99
CA LYS A 196 -11.12 22.26 -19.75
C LYS A 196 -10.75 23.62 -20.35
N ASN A 197 -9.99 24.44 -19.61
CA ASN A 197 -9.73 25.83 -19.98
C ASN A 197 -8.42 26.06 -20.74
N ILE A 198 -7.66 25.00 -21.06
CA ILE A 198 -6.43 25.07 -21.89
C ILE A 198 -6.67 25.80 -23.22
N LYS A 199 -7.87 25.72 -23.80
CA LYS A 199 -8.16 26.27 -25.13
C LYS A 199 -8.45 27.78 -25.15
N ASP A 200 -8.80 28.37 -24.01
CA ASP A 200 -9.37 29.73 -23.97
C ASP A 200 -8.36 30.81 -23.52
N GLU A 201 -7.17 30.41 -23.07
CA GLU A 201 -6.18 31.33 -22.49
C GLU A 201 -5.29 31.97 -23.58
N LYS A 202 -5.42 33.29 -23.80
CA LYS A 202 -4.70 34.02 -24.86
C LYS A 202 -3.21 34.27 -24.59
N SER A 203 -2.80 34.28 -23.32
CA SER A 203 -1.42 34.58 -22.93
C SER A 203 -0.58 33.31 -22.78
N LEU A 204 0.44 33.14 -23.64
CA LEU A 204 1.33 31.98 -23.66
C LEU A 204 2.02 31.72 -22.32
N TYR A 205 2.39 32.78 -21.58
CA TYR A 205 3.04 32.65 -20.29
C TYR A 205 2.12 31.99 -19.24
N ILE A 206 0.93 32.55 -19.03
CA ILE A 206 -0.02 32.04 -18.04
C ILE A 206 -0.43 30.61 -18.40
N PHE A 207 -0.61 30.33 -19.69
CA PHE A 207 -0.86 29.00 -20.21
C PHE A 207 0.23 28.00 -19.79
N PHE A 208 1.50 28.34 -20.05
CA PHE A 208 2.62 27.45 -19.76
C PHE A 208 2.81 27.21 -18.26
N ASN A 209 2.77 28.25 -17.42
CA ASN A 209 2.86 28.10 -15.97
C ASN A 209 1.76 27.21 -15.40
N ARG A 210 0.53 27.36 -15.90
CA ARG A 210 -0.59 26.52 -15.48
C ARG A 210 -0.38 25.07 -15.84
N ILE A 211 0.17 24.76 -17.01
CA ILE A 211 0.52 23.39 -17.41
C ILE A 211 1.54 22.81 -16.44
N VAL A 212 2.64 23.53 -16.16
CA VAL A 212 3.71 23.03 -15.29
C VAL A 212 3.19 22.77 -13.88
N ILE A 213 2.45 23.72 -13.29
CA ILE A 213 1.88 23.56 -11.95
C ILE A 213 0.90 22.39 -11.90
N THR A 214 0.00 22.30 -12.88
CA THR A 214 -0.97 21.19 -12.96
C THR A 214 -0.27 19.86 -13.11
N PHE A 215 0.78 19.79 -13.93
CA PHE A 215 1.56 18.59 -14.14
C PHE A 215 2.27 18.15 -12.87
N ILE A 216 2.89 19.07 -12.11
CA ILE A 216 3.54 18.76 -10.83
C ILE A 216 2.50 18.27 -9.80
N LEU A 217 1.37 18.96 -9.66
CA LEU A 217 0.29 18.54 -8.75
C LEU A 217 -0.30 17.19 -9.15
N TYR A 218 -0.49 16.95 -10.45
CA TYR A 218 -0.96 15.67 -11.00
C TYR A 218 0.03 14.55 -10.71
N LEU A 219 1.32 14.74 -10.99
CA LEU A 219 2.37 13.76 -10.69
C LEU A 219 2.41 13.44 -9.20
N PHE A 220 2.34 14.47 -8.35
CA PHE A 220 2.30 14.26 -6.91
C PHE A 220 1.09 13.42 -6.47
N ALA A 221 -0.10 13.74 -6.99
CA ALA A 221 -1.32 12.99 -6.70
C ALA A 221 -1.27 11.55 -7.26
N LEU A 222 -0.65 11.35 -8.43
CA LEU A 222 -0.50 10.06 -9.07
C LEU A 222 0.49 9.16 -8.32
N PHE A 223 1.68 9.66 -7.98
CA PHE A 223 2.63 8.92 -7.13
C PHE A 223 2.02 8.58 -5.77
N TYR A 224 1.24 9.49 -5.22
CA TYR A 224 0.52 9.25 -3.99
C TYR A 224 -0.56 8.16 -4.12
N ARG A 225 -1.20 8.00 -5.28
CA ARG A 225 -2.11 6.87 -5.55
C ARG A 225 -1.34 5.57 -5.75
N PHE A 226 -0.26 5.60 -6.53
CA PHE A 226 0.55 4.41 -6.83
C PHE A 226 1.30 3.88 -5.60
N SER A 227 1.65 4.72 -4.63
CA SER A 227 2.22 4.27 -3.35
C SER A 227 1.28 3.35 -2.55
N ILE A 228 -0.05 3.57 -2.61
CA ILE A 228 -1.03 2.67 -2.01
C ILE A 228 -1.08 1.34 -2.76
N LYS A 229 -1.07 1.40 -4.09
CA LYS A 229 -1.14 0.21 -4.94
C LYS A 229 0.13 -0.64 -4.85
N SER A 230 1.30 -0.02 -4.74
CA SER A 230 2.57 -0.75 -4.58
C SER A 230 2.71 -1.42 -3.21
N THR A 231 2.05 -0.88 -2.18
CA THR A 231 2.02 -1.46 -0.81
C THR A 231 0.89 -2.47 -0.60
N PHE A 232 0.17 -2.84 -1.67
CA PHE A 232 -0.89 -3.85 -1.68
C PHE A 232 -0.52 -5.13 -0.93
N TRP A 233 0.66 -5.68 -1.20
CA TRP A 233 1.14 -6.94 -0.61
C TRP A 233 1.36 -6.83 0.91
N PHE A 234 1.74 -5.65 1.42
CA PHE A 234 1.99 -5.43 2.85
C PHE A 234 0.69 -5.24 3.65
N TYR A 235 -0.33 -4.61 3.06
CA TYR A 235 -1.57 -4.27 3.79
C TYR A 235 -2.66 -5.34 3.75
N ILE A 236 -2.64 -6.26 2.79
CA ILE A 236 -3.60 -7.38 2.72
C ILE A 236 -3.77 -8.11 4.06
N PRO A 237 -2.70 -8.47 4.80
CA PRO A 237 -2.83 -9.16 6.09
C PRO A 237 -3.51 -8.29 7.15
N LEU A 238 -3.20 -6.99 7.17
CA LEU A 238 -3.78 -6.02 8.10
C LEU A 238 -5.29 -5.89 7.91
N LEU A 239 -5.78 -5.99 6.68
CA LEU A 239 -7.21 -5.93 6.37
C LEU A 239 -7.98 -7.10 6.94
N PHE A 240 -7.38 -8.30 6.99
CA PHE A 240 -8.03 -9.45 7.61
C PHE A 240 -8.13 -9.30 9.12
N LEU A 241 -7.15 -8.69 9.77
CA LEU A 241 -7.22 -8.34 11.19
C LEU A 241 -8.35 -7.34 11.48
N VAL A 242 -8.50 -6.31 10.66
CA VAL A 242 -9.52 -5.27 10.89
C VAL A 242 -10.94 -5.74 10.54
N LYS A 243 -11.10 -6.59 9.52
CA LYS A 243 -12.42 -7.11 9.13
C LYS A 243 -12.92 -8.24 10.03
N THR A 244 -12.06 -8.91 10.79
CA THR A 244 -12.53 -9.95 11.71
C THR A 244 -13.41 -9.34 12.80
N PRO A 245 -14.66 -9.82 12.97
CA PRO A 245 -15.50 -9.33 14.04
C PRO A 245 -14.79 -9.60 15.38
N SER A 246 -14.86 -8.65 16.31
CA SER A 246 -14.28 -8.81 17.65
C SER A 246 -15.10 -9.75 18.52
N ILE A 247 -16.40 -9.88 18.24
CA ILE A 247 -17.35 -10.71 18.97
C ILE A 247 -18.26 -11.40 17.96
N ILE A 248 -18.48 -12.70 18.14
CA ILE A 248 -19.56 -13.43 17.47
C ILE A 248 -20.84 -13.22 18.28
N GLU A 249 -21.81 -12.56 17.65
CA GLU A 249 -23.17 -12.46 18.14
C GLU A 249 -23.86 -13.84 18.10
N ASP A 250 -24.70 -14.13 19.09
CA ASP A 250 -25.36 -15.44 19.26
C ASP A 250 -26.52 -15.67 18.27
N ASN A 251 -26.63 -14.85 17.22
CA ASN A 251 -27.63 -14.97 16.18
C ASN A 251 -27.24 -16.05 15.16
N SER A 252 -28.12 -17.03 14.95
CA SER A 252 -27.89 -18.17 14.05
C SER A 252 -27.55 -17.75 12.62
N GLN A 253 -28.15 -16.66 12.14
CA GLN A 253 -27.88 -16.10 10.82
C GLN A 253 -26.44 -15.54 10.72
N LYS A 254 -25.99 -14.78 11.73
CA LYS A 254 -24.63 -14.20 11.76
C LYS A 254 -23.55 -15.27 11.94
N VAL A 255 -23.82 -16.30 12.75
CA VAL A 255 -22.95 -17.48 12.87
C VAL A 255 -22.84 -18.20 11.53
N GLY A 256 -23.97 -18.36 10.83
CA GLY A 256 -24.00 -18.88 9.48
C GLY A 256 -23.13 -18.07 8.52
N GLU A 257 -23.37 -16.76 8.41
CA GLU A 257 -22.60 -15.86 7.55
C GLU A 257 -21.10 -15.89 7.83
N PHE A 258 -20.72 -15.92 9.12
CA PHE A 258 -19.32 -16.08 9.52
C PHE A 258 -18.72 -17.38 8.98
N LEU A 259 -19.38 -18.53 9.19
CA LEU A 259 -18.89 -19.82 8.70
C LEU A 259 -18.86 -19.88 7.16
N SER A 260 -19.86 -19.31 6.46
CA SER A 260 -19.87 -19.19 4.99
C SER A 260 -18.62 -18.45 4.50
N SER A 261 -18.30 -17.33 5.15
CA SER A 261 -17.18 -16.48 4.75
C SER A 261 -15.84 -17.22 4.75
N LEU A 262 -15.71 -18.26 5.59
CA LEU A 262 -14.49 -19.03 5.81
C LEU A 262 -14.28 -20.20 4.85
N TYR A 263 -15.31 -20.68 4.13
CA TYR A 263 -15.14 -21.78 3.18
C TYR A 263 -15.89 -21.64 1.84
N GLU A 264 -17.05 -20.99 1.80
CA GLU A 264 -17.86 -20.92 0.56
C GLU A 264 -17.33 -19.87 -0.42
N THR A 265 -16.78 -18.77 0.11
CA THR A 265 -16.34 -17.64 -0.72
C THR A 265 -15.19 -18.03 -1.65
N TYR A 266 -15.16 -17.44 -2.85
CA TYR A 266 -14.07 -17.64 -3.82
C TYR A 266 -12.69 -17.37 -3.19
N LEU A 267 -12.59 -16.31 -2.38
CA LEU A 267 -11.36 -15.98 -1.66
C LEU A 267 -10.96 -17.04 -0.63
N ALA A 268 -11.90 -17.69 0.05
CA ALA A 268 -11.60 -18.77 0.99
C ALA A 268 -11.03 -20.00 0.27
N LYS A 269 -11.61 -20.39 -0.87
CA LYS A 269 -11.12 -21.50 -1.70
C LYS A 269 -9.70 -21.24 -2.21
N TRP A 270 -9.41 -20.03 -2.70
CA TRP A 270 -8.05 -19.67 -3.11
C TRP A 270 -7.05 -19.68 -1.97
N ARG A 271 -7.43 -19.21 -0.78
CA ARG A 271 -6.56 -19.30 0.40
C ARG A 271 -6.26 -20.75 0.78
N PHE A 272 -7.25 -21.62 0.68
CA PHE A 272 -7.07 -23.05 0.94
C PHE A 272 -6.10 -23.69 -0.06
N ILE A 273 -6.25 -23.41 -1.37
CA ILE A 273 -5.33 -23.90 -2.40
C ILE A 273 -3.91 -23.37 -2.15
N LEU A 274 -3.76 -22.07 -1.87
CA LEU A 274 -2.47 -21.47 -1.55
C LEU A 274 -1.85 -22.09 -0.30
N ALA A 275 -2.66 -22.41 0.73
CA ALA A 275 -2.19 -23.11 1.93
C ALA A 275 -1.68 -24.52 1.59
N LEU A 276 -2.35 -25.26 0.71
CA LEU A 276 -1.87 -26.57 0.27
C LEU A 276 -0.55 -26.48 -0.52
N VAL A 277 -0.48 -25.55 -1.48
CA VAL A 277 0.75 -25.33 -2.27
C VAL A 277 1.92 -24.92 -1.38
N THR A 278 1.68 -24.05 -0.40
CA THR A 278 2.72 -23.63 0.55
C THR A 278 3.10 -24.74 1.52
N LEU A 279 2.17 -25.61 1.93
CA LEU A 279 2.49 -26.81 2.71
C LEU A 279 3.38 -27.76 1.92
N LEU A 280 3.03 -28.04 0.66
CA LEU A 280 3.83 -28.89 -0.23
C LEU A 280 5.21 -28.30 -0.49
N GLY A 281 5.30 -26.99 -0.74
CA GLY A 281 6.57 -26.29 -0.90
C GLY A 281 7.42 -26.30 0.37
N PHE A 282 6.78 -26.20 1.55
CA PHE A 282 7.46 -26.35 2.83
C PHE A 282 8.04 -27.76 2.99
N ILE A 283 7.24 -28.81 2.76
CA ILE A 283 7.69 -30.21 2.84
C ILE A 283 8.84 -30.43 1.87
N TYR A 284 8.71 -29.98 0.62
CA TYR A 284 9.75 -30.07 -0.41
C TYR A 284 11.05 -29.38 0.01
N SER A 285 10.98 -28.19 0.62
CA SER A 285 12.15 -27.43 1.06
C SER A 285 12.97 -28.11 2.16
N TYR A 286 12.36 -29.01 2.93
CA TYR A 286 13.00 -29.73 4.05
C TYR A 286 13.10 -31.24 3.80
N PHE A 287 12.77 -31.67 2.58
CA PHE A 287 12.89 -33.05 2.19
C PHE A 287 14.34 -33.36 1.83
N ASN A 288 14.98 -34.28 2.56
CA ASN A 288 16.33 -34.70 2.25
C ASN A 288 16.33 -35.68 1.05
N TYR A 289 16.39 -35.11 -0.15
CA TYR A 289 16.40 -35.88 -1.40
C TYR A 289 17.60 -36.83 -1.49
N VAL A 290 18.76 -36.44 -0.95
CA VAL A 290 19.98 -37.26 -1.00
C VAL A 290 19.79 -38.53 -0.20
N ASP A 291 19.27 -38.42 1.02
CA ASP A 291 18.98 -39.59 1.86
C ASP A 291 17.88 -40.46 1.25
N PHE A 292 16.84 -39.85 0.67
CA PHE A 292 15.77 -40.59 0.00
C PHE A 292 16.28 -41.48 -1.15
N MET A 293 17.16 -40.94 -2.01
CA MET A 293 17.72 -41.69 -3.15
C MET A 293 18.71 -42.77 -2.72
N ASN A 294 19.34 -42.62 -1.56
CA ASN A 294 20.31 -43.59 -1.03
C ASN A 294 19.64 -44.78 -0.31
N LEU A 295 18.32 -44.73 -0.07
CA LEU A 295 17.59 -45.82 0.57
C LEU A 295 17.13 -46.87 -0.43
N ASN A 296 17.57 -48.11 -0.21
CA ASN A 296 17.20 -49.26 -1.06
C ASN A 296 15.92 -49.99 -0.59
N ILE A 297 15.39 -49.68 0.60
CA ILE A 297 14.24 -50.40 1.19
C ILE A 297 12.97 -49.55 1.06
N PRO A 298 11.87 -50.08 0.47
CA PRO A 298 10.63 -49.31 0.27
C PRO A 298 10.01 -48.80 1.59
N PHE A 299 10.15 -49.56 2.68
CA PHE A 299 9.65 -49.16 3.98
C PHE A 299 10.43 -47.99 4.58
N THR A 300 11.75 -47.95 4.40
CA THR A 300 12.56 -46.81 4.86
C THR A 300 12.31 -45.58 3.99
N GLN A 301 12.05 -45.75 2.69
CA GLN A 301 11.62 -44.66 1.81
C GLN A 301 10.28 -44.07 2.29
N PHE A 302 9.33 -44.90 2.73
CA PHE A 302 8.09 -44.44 3.35
C PHE A 302 8.32 -43.66 4.64
N LEU A 303 9.25 -44.11 5.51
CA LEU A 303 9.60 -43.38 6.73
C LEU A 303 10.29 -42.03 6.44
N ILE A 304 11.13 -41.95 5.40
CA ILE A 304 11.76 -40.68 5.01
C ILE A 304 10.73 -39.65 4.51
N LEU A 305 9.58 -40.06 3.97
CA LEU A 305 8.49 -39.11 3.67
C LEU A 305 7.98 -38.36 4.91
N PHE A 306 8.20 -38.90 6.12
CA PHE A 306 7.87 -38.26 7.39
C PHE A 306 9.10 -37.66 8.09
N TYR A 307 10.30 -37.86 7.55
CA TYR A 307 11.52 -37.27 8.06
C TYR A 307 11.67 -35.86 7.51
N ILE A 308 11.46 -34.87 8.38
CA ILE A 308 11.70 -33.46 8.09
C ILE A 308 13.00 -33.09 8.77
N ASP A 309 13.99 -32.63 7.99
CA ASP A 309 15.23 -32.12 8.57
C ASP A 309 14.97 -30.77 9.25
N ILE A 310 14.98 -30.75 10.58
CA ILE A 310 14.71 -29.55 11.39
C ILE A 310 16.01 -28.76 11.65
N SER A 311 17.19 -29.29 11.31
CA SER A 311 18.47 -28.63 11.62
C SER A 311 18.57 -27.24 10.98
N ASN A 312 18.10 -27.10 9.74
CA ASN A 312 18.09 -25.83 9.01
C ASN A 312 16.82 -24.99 9.21
N PHE A 313 16.02 -25.32 10.23
CA PHE A 313 14.72 -24.70 10.41
C PHE A 313 14.81 -23.27 10.97
N GLU A 314 14.48 -22.30 10.12
CA GLU A 314 14.45 -20.88 10.48
C GLU A 314 13.17 -20.53 11.26
N ILE A 315 13.29 -19.81 12.39
CA ILE A 315 12.15 -19.51 13.28
C ILE A 315 11.01 -18.77 12.59
N TRP A 316 11.31 -17.86 11.66
CA TRP A 316 10.26 -17.11 10.98
C TRP A 316 9.35 -18.01 10.12
N ARG A 317 9.81 -19.19 9.70
CA ARG A 317 8.98 -20.19 8.98
C ARG A 317 7.95 -20.87 9.88
N ILE A 318 8.07 -20.78 11.21
CA ILE A 318 7.01 -21.19 12.16
C ILE A 318 5.73 -20.40 11.89
N PHE A 319 5.86 -19.10 11.57
CA PHE A 319 4.70 -18.28 11.25
C PHE A 319 4.04 -18.79 9.95
N GLN A 320 4.82 -19.14 8.92
CA GLN A 320 4.30 -19.71 7.68
C GLN A 320 3.53 -21.01 7.93
N LEU A 321 4.11 -21.96 8.64
CA LEU A 321 3.46 -23.22 9.00
C LEU A 321 2.19 -23.00 9.81
N SER A 322 2.23 -22.11 10.80
CA SER A 322 1.09 -21.78 11.64
C SER A 322 -0.07 -21.19 10.84
N ILE A 323 0.22 -20.34 9.84
CA ILE A 323 -0.79 -19.80 8.91
C ILE A 323 -1.41 -20.91 8.08
N VAL A 324 -0.58 -21.77 7.49
CA VAL A 324 -1.00 -22.85 6.60
C VAL A 324 -1.91 -23.83 7.33
N LEU A 325 -1.44 -24.36 8.46
CA LEU A 325 -2.20 -25.30 9.29
C LEU A 325 -3.52 -24.69 9.75
N SER A 326 -3.47 -23.47 10.29
CA SER A 326 -4.69 -22.78 10.73
C SER A 326 -5.67 -22.57 9.58
N THR A 327 -5.19 -22.23 8.37
CA THR A 327 -6.05 -22.05 7.17
C THR A 327 -6.75 -23.34 6.79
N ILE A 328 -6.04 -24.47 6.78
CA ILE A 328 -6.58 -25.79 6.48
C ILE A 328 -7.63 -26.19 7.53
N PHE A 329 -7.29 -26.06 8.82
CA PHE A 329 -8.22 -26.37 9.93
C PHE A 329 -9.47 -25.48 9.91
N ILE A 330 -9.33 -24.18 9.65
CA ILE A 330 -10.47 -23.26 9.56
C ILE A 330 -11.38 -23.62 8.39
N PHE A 331 -10.82 -23.91 7.22
CA PHE A 331 -11.59 -24.25 6.03
C PHE A 331 -12.35 -25.56 6.20
N LEU A 332 -11.65 -26.63 6.59
CA LEU A 332 -12.26 -27.95 6.80
C LEU A 332 -13.22 -27.95 8.00
N GLY A 333 -12.84 -27.30 9.10
CA GLY A 333 -13.67 -27.19 10.30
C GLY A 333 -14.96 -26.40 10.05
N SER A 334 -14.90 -25.31 9.29
CA SER A 334 -16.09 -24.52 8.96
C SER A 334 -17.05 -25.32 8.07
N ASN A 335 -16.52 -26.04 7.08
CA ASN A 335 -17.30 -26.92 6.21
C ASN A 335 -17.95 -28.07 7.01
N ALA A 336 -17.17 -28.74 7.87
CA ALA A 336 -17.62 -29.88 8.68
C ALA A 336 -18.68 -29.49 9.73
N ILE A 337 -18.72 -28.25 10.19
CA ILE A 337 -19.77 -27.78 11.11
C ILE A 337 -21.01 -27.34 10.34
N ARG A 338 -20.83 -26.57 9.27
CA ARG A 338 -21.94 -25.89 8.59
C ARG A 338 -22.76 -26.82 7.70
N VAL A 339 -22.11 -27.64 6.87
CA VAL A 339 -22.82 -28.51 5.91
C VAL A 339 -23.77 -29.49 6.63
N PRO A 340 -23.34 -30.23 7.67
CA PRO A 340 -24.23 -31.16 8.38
C PRO A 340 -25.35 -30.47 9.15
N LYS A 341 -25.11 -29.28 9.71
CA LYS A 341 -26.15 -28.53 10.43
C LYS A 341 -27.21 -27.99 9.48
N ILE A 342 -26.81 -27.48 8.32
CA ILE A 342 -27.77 -27.01 7.30
C ILE A 342 -28.52 -28.18 6.68
N SER A 343 -27.87 -29.29 6.34
CA SER A 343 -28.54 -30.46 5.76
C SER A 343 -29.59 -31.07 6.68
N ASN A 344 -29.38 -30.95 8.00
CA ASN A 344 -30.28 -31.47 9.02
C ASN A 344 -31.27 -30.42 9.56
N ASN A 345 -31.36 -29.23 8.95
CA ASN A 345 -32.18 -28.10 9.41
C ASN A 345 -31.96 -27.73 10.90
N LEU A 346 -30.73 -27.91 11.40
CA LEU A 346 -30.37 -27.59 12.78
C LEU A 346 -29.95 -26.12 12.91
N GLU A 347 -30.36 -25.49 14.00
CA GLU A 347 -29.96 -24.12 14.30
C GLU A 347 -28.45 -24.00 14.52
N LEU A 348 -27.84 -23.00 13.87
CA LEU A 348 -26.43 -22.66 14.04
C LEU A 348 -26.24 -21.82 15.30
N LYS A 349 -26.23 -22.46 16.47
CA LYS A 349 -25.91 -21.79 17.74
C LYS A 349 -24.40 -21.65 17.93
N LYS A 350 -24.02 -20.62 18.69
CA LYS A 350 -22.63 -20.40 19.09
C LYS A 350 -22.22 -21.49 20.08
N ASP A 351 -21.54 -22.49 19.55
CA ASP A 351 -20.99 -23.59 20.33
C ASP A 351 -19.47 -23.43 20.52
N LEU A 352 -18.90 -24.19 21.45
CA LEU A 352 -17.46 -24.23 21.71
C LEU A 352 -16.64 -24.52 20.43
N LYS A 353 -17.15 -25.35 19.51
CA LYS A 353 -16.50 -25.64 18.22
C LYS A 353 -16.40 -24.39 17.32
N ILE A 354 -17.43 -23.56 17.28
CA ILE A 354 -17.44 -22.32 16.48
C ILE A 354 -16.53 -21.28 17.13
N LEU A 355 -16.51 -21.23 18.47
CA LEU A 355 -15.62 -20.37 19.23
C LEU A 355 -14.14 -20.72 18.98
N ILE A 356 -13.79 -22.01 18.91
CA ILE A 356 -12.46 -22.49 18.54
C ILE A 356 -12.08 -22.00 17.13
N ILE A 357 -12.95 -22.17 16.13
CA ILE A 357 -12.71 -21.68 14.76
C ILE A 357 -12.51 -20.17 14.73
N PHE A 358 -13.30 -19.44 15.52
CA PHE A 358 -13.20 -17.99 15.63
C PHE A 358 -11.84 -17.54 16.18
N TYR A 359 -11.41 -18.11 17.30
CA TYR A 359 -10.10 -17.78 17.87
C TYR A 359 -8.94 -18.25 17.00
N LEU A 360 -9.07 -19.41 16.33
CA LEU A 360 -8.10 -19.85 15.31
C LEU A 360 -8.00 -18.86 14.15
N ASN A 361 -9.12 -18.31 13.70
CA ASN A 361 -9.14 -17.31 12.64
C ASN A 361 -8.49 -15.99 13.06
N ILE A 362 -8.72 -15.54 14.30
CA ILE A 362 -8.01 -14.39 14.90
C ILE A 362 -6.50 -14.69 14.99
N PHE A 363 -6.13 -15.84 15.54
CA PHE A 363 -4.75 -16.28 15.66
C PHE A 363 -4.05 -16.30 14.30
N ARG A 364 -4.63 -16.97 13.30
CA ARG A 364 -4.10 -17.01 11.93
C ARG A 364 -3.85 -15.60 11.37
N ASN A 365 -4.79 -14.67 11.58
CA ASN A 365 -4.65 -13.31 11.06
C ASN A 365 -3.49 -12.56 11.74
N TRP A 366 -3.31 -12.72 13.06
CA TRP A 366 -2.17 -12.15 13.79
C TRP A 366 -0.84 -12.74 13.34
N VAL A 367 -0.77 -14.06 13.24
CA VAL A 367 0.42 -14.76 12.74
C VAL A 367 0.74 -14.34 11.31
N SER A 368 -0.28 -14.15 10.46
CA SER A 368 -0.10 -13.61 9.10
C SER A 368 0.54 -12.23 9.14
N PHE A 369 0.03 -11.33 9.97
CA PHE A 369 0.62 -10.01 10.13
C PHE A 369 2.09 -10.06 10.59
N PHE A 370 2.41 -10.91 11.56
CA PHE A 370 3.80 -11.10 12.01
C PHE A 370 4.69 -11.71 10.93
N TYR A 371 4.20 -12.67 10.15
CA TYR A 371 4.93 -13.25 9.02
C TYR A 371 5.29 -12.19 7.99
N PHE A 372 4.31 -11.42 7.51
CA PHE A 372 4.57 -10.40 6.49
C PHE A 372 5.46 -9.26 7.02
N SER A 373 5.29 -8.89 8.29
CA SER A 373 6.19 -7.91 8.95
C SER A 373 7.61 -8.45 9.06
N SER A 374 7.78 -9.73 9.40
CA SER A 374 9.09 -10.37 9.52
C SER A 374 9.77 -10.54 8.16
N ALA A 375 9.02 -10.94 7.12
CA ALA A 375 9.53 -11.04 5.76
C ALA A 375 9.97 -9.67 5.23
N PHE A 376 9.21 -8.61 5.53
CA PHE A 376 9.61 -7.24 5.20
C PHE A 376 10.90 -6.83 5.91
N LEU A 377 11.02 -7.11 7.22
CA LEU A 377 12.25 -6.85 7.96
C LEU A 377 13.42 -7.65 7.39
N TYR A 378 13.24 -8.93 7.10
CA TYR A 378 14.28 -9.74 6.47
C TYR A 378 14.79 -9.13 5.17
N LEU A 379 13.88 -8.76 4.25
CA LEU A 379 14.27 -8.09 2.99
C LEU A 379 14.94 -6.74 3.24
N PHE A 380 14.45 -5.97 4.20
CA PHE A 380 15.03 -4.68 4.57
C PHE A 380 16.49 -4.80 5.05
N PHE A 381 16.82 -5.86 5.78
CA PHE A 381 18.18 -6.15 6.24
C PHE A 381 19.06 -6.81 5.18
N TYR A 382 18.49 -7.71 4.37
CA TYR A 382 19.20 -8.37 3.27
C TYR A 382 19.80 -7.36 2.29
N PHE A 383 19.08 -6.26 2.03
CA PHE A 383 19.53 -5.18 1.15
C PHE A 383 20.20 -4.02 1.90
N ASP A 384 20.78 -4.29 3.06
CA ASP A 384 21.61 -3.35 3.83
C ASP A 384 20.92 -1.99 4.16
N GLY A 385 19.59 -2.00 4.22
CA GLY A 385 18.76 -0.79 4.42
C GLY A 385 19.05 -0.03 5.71
N ILE A 386 19.62 -0.70 6.71
CA ILE A 386 19.99 -0.12 8.00
C ILE A 386 21.29 0.70 7.95
N ASN A 387 22.20 0.35 7.06
CA ASN A 387 23.48 1.04 6.93
C ASN A 387 23.36 2.23 5.97
N THR A 388 22.43 2.15 5.02
CA THR A 388 22.16 3.21 4.03
C THR A 388 21.21 4.32 4.55
N MET A 389 20.43 4.06 5.60
CA MET A 389 19.51 5.05 6.18
C MET A 389 19.98 5.65 7.50
N TYR A 390 19.86 6.98 7.61
CA TYR A 390 19.95 7.71 8.88
C TYR A 390 18.70 7.46 9.75
N LEU A 391 18.62 6.28 10.36
CA LEU A 391 17.60 5.95 11.35
C LEU A 391 18.05 6.40 12.76
N PRO A 392 17.16 6.95 13.60
CA PRO A 392 17.44 7.19 15.01
C PRO A 392 17.96 5.92 15.69
N MET A 393 18.99 6.05 16.53
CA MET A 393 19.72 4.92 17.12
C MET A 393 18.82 3.92 17.85
N GLY A 394 17.77 4.40 18.54
CA GLY A 394 16.79 3.54 19.22
C GLY A 394 15.98 2.68 18.25
N ILE A 395 15.56 3.24 17.12
CA ILE A 395 14.82 2.50 16.07
C ILE A 395 15.74 1.50 15.39
N LYS A 396 16.99 1.90 15.08
CA LYS A 396 18.00 1.01 14.50
C LYS A 396 18.27 -0.19 15.42
N SER A 397 18.49 0.03 16.72
CA SER A 397 18.71 -1.03 17.71
C SER A 397 17.51 -1.98 17.84
N PHE A 398 16.29 -1.43 17.88
CA PHE A 398 15.07 -2.22 17.94
C PHE A 398 14.91 -3.12 16.70
N LEU A 399 15.11 -2.57 15.50
CA LEU A 399 15.04 -3.33 14.26
C LEU A 399 16.10 -4.44 14.21
N LEU A 400 17.34 -4.14 14.62
CA LEU A 400 18.44 -5.12 14.70
C LEU A 400 18.09 -6.28 15.64
N THR A 401 17.50 -5.96 16.80
CA THR A 401 17.06 -6.95 17.77
C THR A 401 15.98 -7.87 17.18
N ILE A 402 15.01 -7.30 16.46
CA ILE A 402 13.97 -8.09 15.79
C ILE A 402 14.57 -8.94 14.67
N TYR A 403 15.48 -8.40 13.87
CA TYR A 403 16.13 -9.17 12.81
C TYR A 403 16.91 -10.36 13.35
N ASN A 404 17.69 -10.15 14.41
CA ASN A 404 18.43 -11.23 15.07
C ASN A 404 17.47 -12.32 15.60
N PHE A 405 16.31 -11.93 16.11
CA PHE A 405 15.26 -12.88 16.52
C PHE A 405 14.66 -13.64 15.31
N ILE A 406 14.39 -12.96 14.20
CA ILE A 406 13.84 -13.56 12.96
C ILE A 406 14.81 -14.58 12.36
N MET A 407 16.10 -14.25 12.35
CA MET A 407 17.18 -15.08 11.81
C MET A 407 17.71 -16.12 12.78
N TYR A 408 17.19 -16.15 14.01
CA TYR A 408 17.64 -17.11 15.00
C TYR A 408 17.34 -18.52 14.53
N LYS A 409 18.37 -19.38 14.55
CA LYS A 409 18.29 -20.80 14.29
C LYS A 409 18.41 -21.52 15.63
N PRO A 410 17.30 -22.04 16.18
CA PRO A 410 17.26 -22.59 17.54
C PRO A 410 17.96 -23.95 17.66
N PHE A 411 18.23 -24.61 16.53
CA PHE A 411 18.79 -25.96 16.47
C PHE A 411 20.19 -26.00 15.83
N ASN A 412 20.85 -24.85 15.72
CA ASN A 412 22.22 -24.73 15.23
C ASN A 412 23.25 -24.97 16.33
#